data_AF-A0A1A6GSH2-F1
#
_entry.id   AF-A0A1A6GSH2-F1
#
_cell.length_a   1.000
_cell.length_b   1.000
_cell.length_c   1.000
_cell.angle_alpha   90.00
_cell.angle_beta   90.00
_cell.angle_gamma   90.00
#
_symmetry.space_group_name_H-M   'P 1'
#
loop_
_entity.id
_entity.type
_entity.pdbx_description
1 polymer ?
#
loop_
_entity_poly.entity_id
_entity_poly.type
_entity_poly.pdbx_seq_one_letter_code
_entity_poly.pdbx_strand_id
1 'polypeptide(L)'
;MSSQVRQNYSNEVEAAVNRLVNLHLRVSFTYLSLGYYFDRDEVALEDPHLCDFLENHFLDEEVKLIKKMGNHLTNLRRVAGSQPRQTGVLLPSLGEYLYERLTLKQD
;
A
#
# COMPACT_ATOMS: atom_id res chain seq x y z
N MET A 1 9.53 -20.46 10.19
CA MET A 1 10.21 -20.48 8.87
C MET A 1 10.37 -19.04 8.42
N SER A 2 11.59 -18.48 8.48
CA SER A 2 11.86 -17.15 7.94
C SER A 2 12.16 -17.26 6.44
N SER A 3 11.63 -16.33 5.64
CA SER A 3 11.91 -16.26 4.22
C SER A 3 13.42 -16.08 3.98
N GLN A 4 14.03 -16.95 3.18
CA GLN A 4 15.43 -16.84 2.73
C GLN A 4 15.69 -15.61 1.83
N VAL A 5 14.64 -14.85 1.51
CA VAL A 5 14.62 -13.67 0.64
C VAL A 5 14.66 -12.37 1.46
N ARG A 6 14.72 -12.40 2.79
CA ARG A 6 14.74 -11.16 3.60
C ARG A 6 16.16 -10.61 3.70
N GLN A 7 16.52 -9.66 2.84
CA GLN A 7 17.74 -8.88 2.98
C GLN A 7 17.40 -7.40 3.25
N ASN A 8 17.94 -6.93 4.37
CA ASN A 8 18.03 -5.54 4.84
C ASN A 8 16.79 -4.81 5.39
N TYR A 9 15.55 -5.22 5.11
CA TYR A 9 14.40 -4.54 5.74
C TYR A 9 14.07 -5.05 7.15
N SER A 10 13.84 -4.12 8.08
CA SER A 10 13.38 -4.46 9.43
C SER A 10 12.00 -5.12 9.38
N ASN A 11 11.78 -6.10 10.26
CA ASN A 11 10.48 -6.77 10.39
C ASN A 11 9.33 -5.78 10.66
N GLU A 12 9.66 -4.62 11.24
CA GLU A 12 8.72 -3.56 11.58
C GLU A 12 8.23 -2.80 10.34
N VAL A 13 9.11 -2.49 9.38
CA VAL A 13 8.72 -1.78 8.14
C VAL A 13 7.79 -2.63 7.30
N GLU A 14 8.10 -3.91 7.12
CA GLU A 14 7.22 -4.82 6.37
C GLU A 14 5.88 -5.02 7.08
N ALA A 15 5.88 -5.12 8.42
CA ALA A 15 4.65 -5.21 9.19
C ALA A 15 3.83 -3.90 9.11
N ALA A 16 4.48 -2.74 9.12
CA ALA A 16 3.83 -1.44 8.97
C ALA A 16 3.17 -1.28 7.59
N VAL A 17 3.89 -1.63 6.51
CA VAL A 17 3.34 -1.61 5.14
C VAL A 17 2.15 -2.56 5.02
N ASN A 18 2.25 -3.78 5.54
CA ASN A 18 1.13 -4.73 5.52
C ASN A 18 -0.08 -4.24 6.34
N ARG A 19 0.15 -3.64 7.51
CA ARG A 19 -0.94 -3.03 8.32
C ARG A 19 -1.61 -1.89 7.56
N LEU A 20 -0.82 -1.03 6.94
CA LEU A 20 -1.31 0.13 6.22
C LEU A 20 -2.10 -0.28 4.97
N VAL A 21 -1.64 -1.27 4.19
CA VAL A 21 -2.43 -1.84 3.07
C VAL A 21 -3.77 -2.40 3.56
N ASN A 22 -3.77 -3.16 4.66
CA ASN A 22 -5.01 -3.70 5.22
C ASN A 22 -5.95 -2.61 5.75
N LEU A 23 -5.41 -1.51 6.28
CA LEU A 23 -6.20 -0.37 6.74
C LEU A 23 -6.91 0.30 5.55
N HIS A 24 -6.19 0.61 4.48
CA HIS A 24 -6.76 1.20 3.27
C HIS A 24 -7.81 0.31 2.61
N LEU A 25 -7.60 -1.01 2.58
CA LEU A 25 -8.62 -1.94 2.10
C LEU A 25 -9.92 -1.88 2.92
N ARG A 26 -9.83 -1.74 4.25
CA ARG A 26 -11.02 -1.58 5.11
C ARG A 26 -11.73 -0.25 4.89
N VAL A 27 -10.95 0.82 4.75
CA VAL A 27 -11.47 2.16 4.48
C VAL A 27 -12.21 2.17 3.13
N SER A 28 -11.58 1.63 2.08
CA SER A 28 -12.18 1.46 0.76
C SER A 28 -13.50 0.68 0.81
N PHE A 29 -13.55 -0.44 1.55
CA PHE A 29 -14.77 -1.23 1.70
C PHE A 29 -15.89 -0.44 2.41
N THR A 30 -15.53 0.34 3.43
CA THR A 30 -16.49 1.16 4.18
C THR A 30 -17.11 2.22 3.29
N TYR A 31 -16.31 2.95 2.51
CA TYR A 31 -16.81 3.96 1.58
C TYR A 31 -17.63 3.36 0.43
N LEU A 32 -17.23 2.21 -0.10
CA LEU A 32 -18.02 1.50 -1.10
C LEU A 32 -19.39 1.10 -0.53
N SER A 33 -19.44 0.58 0.70
CA SER A 33 -20.69 0.25 1.36
C SER A 33 -21.58 1.46 1.62
N LEU A 34 -20.96 2.62 1.87
CA LEU A 34 -21.65 3.88 2.08
C LEU A 34 -22.30 4.38 0.78
N GLY A 35 -21.55 4.36 -0.33
CA GLY A 35 -22.11 4.69 -1.66
C GLY A 35 -23.30 3.79 -2.00
N TYR A 36 -23.14 2.47 -1.83
CA TYR A 36 -24.22 1.49 -2.03
C TYR A 36 -25.42 1.63 -1.09
N TYR A 37 -25.27 2.30 0.05
CA TYR A 37 -26.39 2.57 0.96
C TYR A 37 -27.22 3.75 0.45
N PHE A 38 -26.55 4.82 -0.01
CA PHE A 38 -27.21 6.04 -0.51
C PHE A 38 -27.74 5.92 -1.94
N ASP A 39 -27.28 4.93 -2.72
CA ASP A 39 -27.79 4.61 -4.06
C ASP A 39 -29.09 3.75 -4.05
N ARG A 40 -29.64 3.44 -2.87
CA ARG A 40 -30.85 2.60 -2.78
C ARG A 40 -32.11 3.45 -2.91
N ASP A 41 -33.01 3.01 -3.79
CA ASP A 41 -34.37 3.57 -3.97
C ASP A 41 -35.20 3.65 -2.66
N GLU A 42 -34.88 2.81 -1.66
CA GLU A 42 -35.58 2.74 -0.37
C GLU A 42 -35.07 3.75 0.68
N VAL A 43 -33.92 4.38 0.44
CA VAL A 43 -33.36 5.39 1.34
C VAL A 43 -33.91 6.74 0.89
N ALA A 44 -34.63 7.43 1.79
CA ALA A 44 -35.26 8.72 1.50
C ALA A 44 -34.29 9.86 1.12
N LEU A 45 -32.98 9.60 1.17
CA LEU A 45 -31.90 10.50 0.83
C LEU A 45 -31.00 9.84 -0.22
N GLU A 46 -31.50 9.76 -1.46
CA GLU A 46 -30.60 9.62 -2.62
C GLU A 46 -29.78 10.91 -2.72
N ASP A 47 -28.46 10.78 -2.70
CA ASP A 47 -27.53 11.89 -2.89
C ASP A 47 -26.52 11.56 -4.00
N PRO A 48 -26.89 11.82 -5.27
CA PRO A 48 -26.00 11.58 -6.41
C PRO A 48 -24.68 12.35 -6.31
N HIS A 49 -24.67 13.50 -5.63
CA HIS A 49 -23.45 14.29 -5.44
C HIS A 49 -22.52 13.63 -4.42
N LEU A 50 -23.06 13.00 -3.38
CA LEU A 50 -22.27 12.19 -2.45
C LEU A 50 -21.67 10.95 -3.15
N CYS A 51 -22.44 10.26 -3.99
CA CYS A 51 -21.94 9.11 -4.74
C CYS A 51 -20.79 9.51 -5.68
N ASP A 52 -20.97 10.56 -6.49
CA ASP A 52 -19.94 11.08 -7.39
C ASP A 52 -18.67 11.54 -6.63
N PHE A 53 -18.87 12.18 -5.46
CA PHE A 53 -17.75 12.59 -4.60
C PHE A 53 -16.98 11.39 -4.05
N LEU A 54 -17.66 10.35 -3.57
CA LEU A 54 -17.03 9.15 -3.05
C LEU A 54 -16.23 8.42 -4.15
N GLU A 55 -16.79 8.31 -5.36
CA GLU A 55 -16.12 7.66 -6.49
C GLU A 55 -14.88 8.43 -6.94
N ASN A 56 -15.03 9.71 -7.26
CA ASN A 56 -13.98 10.49 -7.92
C ASN A 56 -12.89 11.00 -6.97
N HIS A 57 -13.21 11.25 -5.70
CA HIS A 57 -12.26 11.87 -4.77
C HIS A 57 -11.69 10.90 -3.72
N PHE A 58 -12.34 9.77 -3.46
CA PHE A 58 -11.89 8.81 -2.44
C PHE A 58 -11.50 7.47 -3.05
N LEU A 59 -12.41 6.82 -3.79
CA LEU A 59 -12.18 5.46 -4.27
C LEU A 59 -11.06 5.41 -5.33
N ASP A 60 -11.01 6.36 -6.27
CA ASP A 60 -9.93 6.40 -7.27
C ASP A 60 -8.54 6.64 -6.62
N GLU A 61 -8.46 7.57 -5.66
CA GLU A 61 -7.23 7.87 -4.93
C GLU A 61 -6.78 6.70 -4.04
N GLU A 62 -7.70 6.02 -3.36
CA GLU A 62 -7.41 4.82 -2.56
C GLU A 62 -6.87 3.68 -3.44
N VAL A 63 -7.44 3.45 -4.64
CA VAL A 63 -6.93 2.44 -5.59
C VAL A 63 -5.51 2.78 -6.04
N LYS A 64 -5.23 4.04 -6.37
CA LYS A 64 -3.88 4.50 -6.73
C LYS A 64 -2.89 4.29 -5.58
N LEU A 65 -3.29 4.63 -4.36
CA LEU A 65 -2.48 4.47 -3.16
C LEU A 65 -2.18 2.99 -2.88
N ILE A 66 -3.19 2.12 -2.88
CA ILE A 66 -3.03 0.67 -2.70
C ILE A 66 -2.11 0.10 -3.78
N LYS A 67 -2.26 0.53 -5.04
CA LYS A 67 -1.38 0.12 -6.13
C LYS A 67 0.07 0.58 -5.91
N LYS A 68 0.29 1.83 -5.52
CA LYS A 68 1.62 2.38 -5.18
C LYS A 68 2.27 1.57 -4.05
N MET A 69 1.53 1.27 -2.98
CA MET A 69 1.97 0.45 -1.86
C MET A 69 2.26 -1.02 -2.24
N GLY A 70 1.43 -1.62 -3.10
CA GLY A 70 1.66 -2.97 -3.62
C GLY A 70 2.91 -3.06 -4.51
N ASN A 71 3.15 -2.03 -5.32
CA ASN A 71 4.37 -1.91 -6.13
C ASN A 71 5.61 -1.75 -5.23
N HIS A 72 5.52 -0.93 -4.18
CA HIS A 72 6.54 -0.81 -3.15
C HIS A 72 6.87 -2.18 -2.53
N LEU A 73 5.87 -2.90 -2.01
CA LEU A 73 6.07 -4.24 -1.44
C LEU A 73 6.69 -5.24 -2.44
N THR A 74 6.27 -5.19 -3.70
CA THR A 74 6.81 -6.07 -4.76
C THR A 74 8.27 -5.73 -5.07
N ASN A 75 8.61 -4.44 -5.17
CA ASN A 75 9.99 -3.99 -5.37
C ASN A 75 10.89 -4.36 -4.20
N LEU A 76 10.42 -4.19 -2.97
CA LEU A 76 11.11 -4.60 -1.75
C LEU A 76 11.46 -6.09 -1.78
N ARG A 77 10.48 -6.95 -2.09
CA ARG A 77 10.69 -8.40 -2.20
C ARG A 77 11.64 -8.78 -3.33
N ARG A 78 11.59 -8.07 -4.46
CA ARG A 78 12.45 -8.32 -5.62
C ARG A 78 13.91 -7.97 -5.35
N VAL A 79 14.18 -6.80 -4.78
CA VAL A 79 15.54 -6.34 -4.44
C VAL A 79 16.19 -7.29 -3.42
N ALA A 80 15.40 -7.83 -2.51
CA ALA A 80 15.85 -8.78 -1.51
C ALA A 80 16.17 -10.20 -2.07
N GLY A 81 15.75 -10.49 -3.31
CA GLY A 81 16.08 -11.73 -4.04
C GLY A 81 17.39 -11.70 -4.82
N SER A 82 18.09 -10.56 -4.84
CA SER A 82 19.27 -10.35 -5.67
C SER A 82 20.47 -9.86 -4.87
N GLN A 83 21.08 -10.71 -4.02
CA GLN A 83 22.55 -10.81 -3.85
C GLN A 83 23.04 -11.93 -2.89
N PRO A 84 24.31 -12.37 -3.05
CA PRO A 84 24.87 -13.60 -2.46
C PRO A 84 25.26 -13.46 -0.98
N ARG A 85 25.49 -14.64 -0.39
CA ARG A 85 25.85 -14.91 1.02
C ARG A 85 26.89 -13.94 1.62
N GLN A 86 26.56 -13.54 2.86
CA GLN A 86 27.46 -13.18 3.98
C GLN A 86 28.29 -11.90 3.88
N THR A 87 27.94 -10.87 4.69
CA THR A 87 28.89 -10.21 5.61
C THR A 87 28.15 -9.33 6.62
N GLY A 88 28.51 -9.45 7.90
CA GLY A 88 27.84 -8.82 9.04
C GLY A 88 28.17 -7.35 9.22
N VAL A 89 27.65 -6.49 8.35
CA VAL A 89 27.71 -5.03 8.53
C VAL A 89 26.29 -4.46 8.43
N LEU A 90 25.85 -3.80 9.51
CA LEU A 90 24.63 -3.00 9.58
C LEU A 90 24.84 -1.70 8.78
N LEU A 91 24.84 -1.82 7.46
CA LEU A 91 24.68 -0.71 6.53
C LEU A 91 23.37 -0.98 5.77
N PRO A 92 22.51 0.04 5.54
CA PRO A 92 21.35 -0.13 4.67
C PRO A 92 21.79 -0.81 3.39
N SER A 93 21.08 -1.86 2.96
CA SER A 93 21.50 -2.55 1.71
C SER A 93 21.60 -1.52 0.61
N LEU A 94 22.51 -1.74 -0.34
CA LEU A 94 22.51 -0.99 -1.59
C LEU A 94 21.10 -0.94 -2.21
N GLY A 95 20.32 -2.02 -2.04
CA GLY A 95 18.90 -2.09 -2.39
C GLY A 95 17.99 -1.06 -1.69
N GLU A 96 18.09 -0.96 -0.37
CA GLU A 96 17.37 0.04 0.46
C GLU A 96 17.75 1.46 0.09
N TYR A 97 19.06 1.71 0.00
CA TYR A 97 19.58 3.02 -0.36
C TYR A 97 19.09 3.46 -1.75
N LEU A 98 19.15 2.55 -2.74
CA LEU A 98 18.68 2.82 -4.10
C LEU A 98 17.16 3.02 -4.13
N TYR A 99 16.40 2.24 -3.37
CA TYR A 99 14.96 2.38 -3.28
C TYR A 99 14.56 3.72 -2.66
N GLU A 100 15.18 4.11 -1.54
CA GLU A 100 14.93 5.41 -0.91
C GLU A 100 15.31 6.58 -1.82
N ARG A 101 16.43 6.46 -2.55
CA ARG A 101 16.88 7.52 -3.47
C ARG A 101 16.10 7.63 -4.77
N LEU A 102 15.64 6.51 -5.34
CA LEU A 102 15.02 6.48 -6.67
C LEU A 102 13.49 6.45 -6.60
N THR A 103 12.90 6.10 -5.46
CA THR A 103 11.47 5.87 -5.33
C THR A 103 10.79 6.78 -4.29
N LEU A 104 11.46 7.08 -3.17
CA LEU A 104 10.86 7.92 -2.11
C LEU A 104 11.17 9.42 -2.24
N LYS A 105 12.07 9.83 -3.15
CA LYS A 105 12.42 11.25 -3.40
C LYS A 105 11.63 11.91 -4.55
N GLN A 106 10.59 11.26 -5.05
CA GLN A 106 9.82 11.72 -6.22
C GLN A 106 8.55 12.50 -5.87
N ASP A 107 8.52 13.16 -4.71
CA ASP A 107 7.51 14.15 -4.33
C ASP A 107 8.19 15.53 -4.17
#